data_AF-U2W660-F1
#
_entry.id   AF-U2W660-F1
#
_cell.length_a   1.000
_cell.length_b   1.000
_cell.length_c   1.000
_cell.angle_alpha   90.00
_cell.angle_beta   90.00
_cell.angle_gamma   90.00
#
_symmetry.space_group_name_H-M   'P 1'
#
loop_
_entity.id
_entity.type
_entity.pdbx_description
1 polymer ?
#
loop_
_entity_poly.entity_id
_entity_poly.type
_entity_poly.pdbx_seq_one_letter_code
_entity_poly.pdbx_strand_id
1 'polypeptide(L)' 'MGAIKDYNVHIDSKKRITLRGAKYQYYNVREYENGCIMLEPRELTTPETISERTLEEMDQAIRNFKMGKVSAPIDISDF' A
#
# COMPACT_ATOMS: atom_id res chain seq x y z
N MET A 1 8.71 -8.65 -27.45
CA MET A 1 9.28 -8.46 -26.10
C MET A 1 9.80 -9.82 -25.65
N GLY A 2 11.11 -10.05 -25.79
CA GLY A 2 11.71 -11.35 -25.48
C GLY A 2 12.03 -11.48 -23.99
N ALA A 3 12.01 -12.69 -23.46
CA ALA A 3 12.44 -12.94 -22.09
C ALA A 3 13.96 -12.65 -21.98
N ILE A 4 14.34 -11.70 -21.12
CA ILE A 4 15.76 -11.37 -20.88
C ILE A 4 16.46 -12.53 -20.14
N LYS A 5 15.71 -13.29 -19.33
CA LYS A 5 16.15 -14.51 -18.66
C LYS A 5 14.97 -15.48 -18.60
N ASP A 6 15.20 -16.71 -19.06
CA ASP A 6 14.26 -17.82 -18.94
C ASP A 6 14.90 -18.90 -18.04
N TYR A 7 14.20 -19.31 -16.99
CA TYR A 7 14.68 -20.33 -16.07
C TYR A 7 13.55 -21.01 -15.33
N ASN A 8 13.73 -22.30 -15.07
CA ASN A 8 12.81 -23.08 -14.26
C ASN A 8 13.11 -22.91 -12.77
N VAL A 9 12.05 -22.83 -11.95
CA VAL A 9 12.13 -22.81 -10.48
C VAL A 9 11.32 -23.95 -9.91
N HIS A 10 11.85 -24.56 -8.85
CA HIS A 10 11.09 -25.52 -8.04
C HIS A 10 10.50 -24.79 -6.83
N ILE A 11 9.34 -25.28 -6.39
CA ILE A 11 8.65 -24.76 -5.22
C ILE A 11 9.31 -25.33 -3.97
N ASP A 12 9.72 -24.46 -3.04
CA ASP A 12 10.24 -24.90 -1.74
C ASP A 12 9.14 -25.56 -0.87
N SER A 13 9.55 -26.31 0.16
CA SER A 13 8.69 -26.92 1.18
C SER A 13 7.58 -26.03 1.75
N LYS A 14 7.79 -24.71 1.78
CA LYS A 14 6.81 -23.70 2.23
C LYS A 14 5.94 -23.11 1.12
N LYS A 15 5.87 -23.74 -0.05
CA LYS A 15 5.15 -23.26 -1.24
C LYS A 15 5.66 -21.92 -1.79
N ARG A 16 6.97 -21.65 -1.70
CA ARG A 16 7.59 -20.39 -2.15
C ARG A 16 8.40 -20.60 -3.42
N ILE A 17 8.37 -19.63 -4.32
CA ILE A 17 9.28 -19.52 -5.47
C ILE A 17 10.32 -18.42 -5.22
N THR A 18 11.57 -18.66 -5.62
CA THR A 18 12.65 -17.68 -5.46
C THR A 18 12.94 -16.98 -6.78
N LEU A 19 12.70 -15.66 -6.84
CA LEU A 19 13.00 -14.85 -8.01
C LEU A 19 14.50 -14.53 -8.08
N ARG A 20 15.19 -15.04 -9.11
CA ARG A 20 16.64 -14.84 -9.27
C ARG A 20 16.94 -13.43 -9.76
N GLY A 21 17.68 -12.66 -8.95
CA GLY A 21 18.09 -11.30 -9.28
C GLY A 21 17.04 -10.24 -8.98
N ALA A 22 16.22 -10.43 -7.94
CA ALA A 22 15.28 -9.43 -7.45
C ALA A 22 16.04 -8.13 -7.10
N LYS A 23 15.71 -7.03 -7.80
CA LYS A 23 16.29 -5.71 -7.55
C LYS A 23 15.58 -4.94 -6.43
N TYR A 24 14.34 -5.33 -6.13
CA TYR A 24 13.48 -4.66 -5.16
C TYR A 24 13.13 -5.63 -4.02
N GLN A 25 12.83 -5.09 -2.85
CA GLN A 25 12.44 -5.89 -1.69
C GLN A 25 10.94 -6.22 -1.68
N TYR A 26 10.12 -5.33 -2.24
CA TYR A 26 8.67 -5.45 -2.23
C TYR A 26 8.12 -5.52 -3.65
N TYR A 27 7.12 -6.37 -3.84
CA TYR A 27 6.42 -6.55 -5.11
C TYR A 27 4.93 -6.57 -4.86
N ASN A 28 4.18 -5.85 -5.68
CA ASN A 28 2.75 -6.04 -5.83
C ASN A 28 2.52 -7.29 -6.67
N VAL A 29 1.73 -8.24 -6.16
CA VAL A 29 1.46 -9.52 -6.83
C VAL A 29 0.02 -9.51 -7.31
N ARG A 30 -0.18 -9.78 -8.60
CA ARG A 30 -1.52 -10.01 -9.18
C ARG A 30 -1.55 -11.41 -9.78
N GLU A 31 -2.49 -12.23 -9.32
CA GLU A 31 -2.76 -13.55 -9.86
C GLU A 31 -4.01 -13.46 -10.75
N TYR A 32 -3.88 -13.95 -11.97
CA TYR A 32 -4.95 -13.97 -12.96
C TYR A 32 -5.52 -15.38 -13.09
N GLU A 33 -6.78 -15.49 -13.52
CA GLU A 33 -7.49 -16.77 -13.64
C GLU A 33 -6.81 -17.75 -14.61
N ASN A 34 -6.03 -17.24 -15.55
CA ASN A 34 -5.23 -18.05 -16.48
C ASN A 34 -3.94 -18.62 -15.86
N GLY A 35 -3.72 -18.43 -14.56
CA GLY A 35 -2.52 -18.88 -13.85
C GLY A 35 -1.29 -17.99 -14.08
N CYS A 36 -1.44 -16.85 -14.76
CA CYS A 36 -0.36 -15.87 -14.85
C CYS A 36 -0.22 -15.12 -13.53
N ILE A 37 1.02 -14.96 -13.08
CA ILE A 37 1.36 -14.15 -11.91
C ILE A 37 2.18 -12.95 -12.41
N MET A 38 1.69 -11.75 -12.17
CA MET A 38 2.39 -10.51 -12.48
C MET A 38 2.99 -9.92 -11.20
N LEU A 39 4.27 -9.59 -11.27
CA LEU A 39 5.05 -9.01 -10.17
C LEU A 39 5.48 -7.60 -10.57
N GLU A 40 4.94 -6.60 -9.90
CA GLU A 40 5.32 -5.20 -10.11
C GLU A 40 6.18 -4.72 -8.94
N PRO A 41 7.39 -4.21 -9.16
CA PRO A 41 8.21 -3.61 -8.10
C PRO A 41 7.47 -2.53 -7.32
N ARG A 42 7.61 -2.54 -5.99
CA ARG A 42 7.18 -1.45 -5.12
C ARG A 42 8.31 -1.01 -4.21
N GLU A 43 8.36 0.29 -3.98
CA GLU A 43 9.20 0.90 -2.97
C GLU A 43 8.34 1.17 -1.74
N LEU A 44 8.87 0.83 -0.56
CA LEU A 44 8.23 1.19 0.70
C LEU A 44 8.56 2.66 0.97
N THR A 45 7.78 3.55 0.38
CA THR A 45 7.88 4.98 0.67
C THR A 45 7.18 5.25 1.99
N THR A 46 7.86 5.99 2.89
CA THR A 46 7.19 6.59 4.04
C THR A 46 6.06 7.46 3.51
N PRO A 47 4.82 7.31 4.00
CA PRO A 47 3.73 8.19 3.57
C PRO A 47 4.19 9.63 3.69
N GLU A 48 3.80 10.47 2.74
CA GLU A 48 4.14 11.89 2.77
C GLU A 48 3.78 12.43 4.15
N THR A 49 4.79 12.89 4.88
CA THR A 49 4.57 13.44 6.22
C THR A 49 3.63 14.62 6.07
N ILE A 50 2.52 14.61 6.81
CA ILE A 50 1.65 15.78 6.85
C ILE A 50 2.46 16.97 7.34
N SER A 51 2.18 18.15 6.76
CA SER A 51 2.81 19.40 7.19
C SER A 51 2.63 19.60 8.70
N GLU A 52 3.62 20.20 9.37
CA GLU A 52 3.52 20.57 10.79
C GLU A 52 2.23 21.37 11.04
N ARG A 53 1.88 22.26 10.10
CA ARG A 53 0.63 23.03 10.16
C ARG A 53 -0.62 22.15 10.14
N THR A 54 -0.64 21.12 9.29
CA THR A 54 -1.79 20.19 9.21
C THR A 54 -1.91 19.39 10.51
N LEU A 55 -0.78 18.99 11.10
CA LEU A 55 -0.78 18.31 12.39
C LEU A 55 -1.33 19.21 13.51
N GLU A 56 -0.92 20.49 13.55
CA GLU A 56 -1.44 21.47 14.52
C GLU A 56 -2.95 21.72 14.35
N GLU A 57 -3.43 21.81 13.09
CA GLU A 57 -4.86 21.96 12.81
C GLU A 57 -5.66 20.74 13.27
N MET A 58 -5.12 19.52 13.10
CA MET A 58 -5.73 18.29 13.62
C MET A 58 -5.80 18.30 15.15
N ASP A 59 -4.72 18.68 15.84
CA ASP A 59 -4.72 18.81 17.30
C ASP A 59 -5.75 19.84 17.78
N GLN A 60 -5.87 20.96 17.08
CA GLN A 60 -6.84 22.01 17.39
C GLN A 60 -8.27 21.53 17.15
N ALA A 61 -8.53 20.77 16.08
CA ALA A 61 -9.83 20.17 15.82
C ALA A 61 -10.26 19.23 16.95
N ILE A 62 -9.35 18.38 17.44
CA ILE A 62 -9.61 17.48 18.58
C ILE A 62 -9.89 18.26 19.87
N ARG A 63 -9.16 19.36 20.13
CA ARG A 63 -9.43 20.23 21.29
C ARG A 63 -10.81 20.86 21.20
N ASN A 64 -11.18 21.43 20.05
CA ASN A 64 -12.49 22.02 19.83
C ASN A 64 -13.61 20.98 20.00
N PHE A 65 -13.41 19.76 19.49
CA PHE A 65 -14.35 18.66 19.67
C PHE A 65 -14.57 18.33 21.16
N LYS A 66 -13.48 18.18 21.94
CA LYS A 66 -13.55 17.94 23.39
C LYS A 66 -14.22 19.08 24.16
N MET A 67 -14.11 20.32 23.66
CA MET A 67 -14.76 21.50 24.24
C MET A 67 -16.21 21.70 23.77
N GLY A 68 -16.76 20.80 22.94
CA GLY A 68 -18.11 20.93 22.38
C GLY A 68 -18.26 22.03 21.32
N LYS A 69 -17.15 22.61 20.85
CA LYS A 69 -17.13 23.58 19.73
C LYS A 69 -17.12 22.81 18.41
N VAL A 70 -18.22 22.14 18.13
CA VAL A 70 -18.39 21.28 16.95
C VAL A 70 -19.38 21.90 15.96
N SER A 71 -19.23 21.56 14.68
CA SER A 71 -20.20 21.92 13.65
C SER A 71 -21.50 21.14 13.84
N ALA A 72 -22.53 21.54 13.09
CA ALA A 72 -23.72 20.72 12.95
C ALA A 72 -23.36 19.30 12.45
N PRO A 73 -24.13 18.26 12.84
CA PRO A 73 -23.94 16.91 12.34
C PRO A 73 -24.04 16.87 10.82
N ILE A 74 -23.16 16.10 10.19
CA ILE A 74 -23.21 15.84 8.75
C ILE A 74 -24.04 14.57 8.56
N ASP A 75 -25.07 14.63 7.74
CA ASP A 75 -25.84 13.46 7.33
C ASP A 75 -25.10 12.72 6.20
N ILE A 76 -24.83 11.44 6.42
CA ILE A 76 -24.09 10.56 5.51
C ILE A 76 -24.95 9.40 4.99
N SER A 77 -26.27 9.49 5.14
CA SER A 77 -27.21 8.42 4.78
C SER A 77 -27.32 8.13 3.28
N ASP A 78 -26.71 8.96 2.43
CA ASP A 78 -26.80 8.90 0.96
C ASP A 78 -25.54 8.28 0.30
N PHE A 79 -24.58 7.77 1.10
CA PHE A 79 -23.35 7.11 0.64
C PHE A 79 -23.44 5.59 0.61
#